data_AF-A0A814LFV0-F1
#
_entry.id   AF-A0A814LFV0-F1
#
_cell.length_a   1.000
_cell.length_b   1.000
_cell.length_c   1.000
_cell.angle_alpha   90.00
_cell.angle_beta   90.00
_cell.angle_gamma   90.00
#
_symmetry.space_group_name_H-M   'P 1'
#
loop_
_entity.id
_entity.type
_entity.pdbx_description
1 polymer ?
#
loop_
_entity_poly.entity_id
_entity_poly.type
_entity_poly.pdbx_seq_one_letter_code
_entity_poly.pdbx_strand_id
1 'polypeptide(L)'
;MSNLASQTIHVLDRYEGHDAAITLTLYFCSLLSGFYPYDSNLHQSLQRIYKRLEDCRVVLRLYDDLTILRDFLTYELRPGERNWIVRFLKCLHYLSWLCYYPSEHISWLGEMNMIDVDEKLWDFLMNFFWASALITSALWNAHVFLQYMTQKRYSKEKKEEE
;
A
#
# COMPACT_ATOMS: atom_id res chain seq x y z
N MET A 1 -5.35 -15.40 -27.76
CA MET A 1 -5.52 -13.95 -27.45
C MET A 1 -6.82 -13.65 -26.71
N SER A 2 -7.95 -14.32 -26.99
CA SER A 2 -9.23 -14.14 -26.26
C SER A 2 -9.15 -14.44 -24.77
N ASN A 3 -8.32 -15.41 -24.36
CA ASN A 3 -8.21 -15.84 -22.96
C ASN A 3 -7.50 -14.79 -22.06
N LEU A 4 -6.47 -14.12 -22.60
CA LEU A 4 -5.72 -13.09 -21.85
C LEU A 4 -6.58 -11.84 -21.67
N ALA A 5 -7.26 -11.38 -22.72
CA ALA A 5 -8.14 -10.22 -22.65
C ALA A 5 -9.28 -10.44 -21.64
N SER A 6 -9.89 -11.62 -21.64
CA SER A 6 -10.95 -11.98 -20.68
C SER A 6 -10.43 -12.01 -19.23
N GLN A 7 -9.23 -12.54 -19.01
CA GLN A 7 -8.61 -12.53 -17.67
C GLN A 7 -8.28 -11.11 -17.19
N THR A 8 -7.77 -10.25 -18.07
CA THR A 8 -7.49 -8.84 -17.71
C THR A 8 -8.78 -8.10 -17.35
N ILE A 9 -9.86 -8.31 -18.12
CA ILE A 9 -11.17 -7.71 -17.84
C ILE A 9 -11.70 -8.20 -16.49
N HIS A 10 -11.62 -9.51 -16.21
CA HIS A 10 -12.08 -10.07 -14.94
C HIS A 10 -11.27 -9.59 -13.72
N VAL A 11 -9.97 -9.31 -13.89
CA VAL A 11 -9.17 -8.66 -12.84
C VAL A 11 -9.61 -7.22 -12.65
N LEU A 12 -9.82 -6.49 -13.76
CA LEU A 12 -10.23 -5.09 -13.74
C LEU A 12 -11.63 -4.92 -13.11
N ASP A 13 -12.55 -5.86 -13.32
CA ASP A 13 -13.89 -5.85 -12.71
C ASP A 13 -13.87 -5.85 -11.17
N ARG A 14 -12.75 -6.23 -10.55
CA ARG A 14 -12.61 -6.16 -9.10
C ARG A 14 -12.11 -4.80 -8.66
N TYR A 15 -12.59 -4.34 -7.50
CA TYR A 15 -12.11 -3.12 -6.85
C TYR A 15 -10.57 -3.05 -6.78
N GLU A 16 -9.93 -4.14 -6.36
CA GLU A 16 -8.47 -4.25 -6.30
C GLU A 16 -7.79 -4.07 -7.66
N GLY A 17 -8.44 -4.54 -8.74
CA GLY A 17 -7.95 -4.37 -10.10
C GLY A 17 -8.03 -2.93 -10.59
N HIS A 18 -9.11 -2.21 -10.24
CA HIS A 18 -9.23 -0.79 -10.54
C HIS A 18 -8.15 0.04 -9.81
N ASP A 19 -7.97 -0.15 -8.49
CA ASP A 19 -6.92 0.57 -7.75
C ASP A 19 -5.53 0.25 -8.31
N ALA A 20 -5.25 -1.01 -8.64
CA ALA A 20 -3.99 -1.41 -9.25
C ALA A 20 -3.77 -0.73 -10.62
N ALA A 21 -4.80 -0.64 -11.47
CA ALA A 21 -4.70 0.01 -12.77
C ALA A 21 -4.45 1.52 -12.65
N ILE A 22 -5.14 2.19 -11.72
CA ILE A 22 -4.95 3.62 -11.45
C ILE A 22 -3.54 3.87 -10.90
N THR A 23 -3.10 3.04 -9.96
CA THR A 23 -1.76 3.09 -9.36
C THR A 23 -0.66 2.92 -10.41
N LEU A 24 -0.80 1.93 -11.30
CA LEU A 24 0.14 1.70 -12.40
C LEU A 24 0.21 2.90 -13.33
N THR A 25 -0.94 3.45 -13.71
CA THR A 25 -1.01 4.61 -14.60
C THR A 25 -0.38 5.85 -13.97
N LEU A 26 -0.62 6.08 -12.68
CA LEU A 26 -0.03 7.16 -11.91
C LEU A 26 1.50 7.09 -11.91
N TYR A 27 2.07 5.94 -11.54
CA TYR A 27 3.53 5.78 -11.54
C TYR A 27 4.12 5.82 -12.95
N PHE A 28 3.39 5.34 -13.95
CA PHE A 28 3.80 5.43 -15.35
C PHE A 28 3.86 6.89 -15.83
N CYS A 29 2.85 7.70 -15.51
CA CYS A 29 2.86 9.14 -15.81
C CYS A 29 4.01 9.86 -15.08
N SER A 30 4.22 9.56 -13.80
CA SER A 30 5.34 10.12 -13.01
C SER A 30 6.68 9.77 -13.66
N LEU A 31 6.90 8.50 -13.99
CA LEU A 31 8.14 8.02 -14.60
C LEU A 31 8.37 8.65 -15.98
N LEU A 32 7.34 8.65 -16.85
CA LEU A 32 7.41 9.28 -18.17
C LEU A 32 7.72 10.77 -18.08
N SER A 33 7.10 11.47 -17.13
CA SER A 33 7.34 12.91 -16.97
C SER A 33 8.79 13.22 -16.62
N GLY A 34 9.49 12.33 -15.92
CA GLY A 34 10.91 12.46 -15.57
C GLY A 34 11.87 12.32 -16.75
N PHE A 35 11.43 11.75 -17.88
CA PHE A 35 12.24 11.66 -19.10
C PHE A 35 12.18 12.94 -19.96
N TYR A 36 11.22 13.83 -19.70
CA TYR A 36 11.06 15.08 -20.46
C TYR A 36 11.58 16.28 -19.67
N PRO A 37 12.06 17.35 -20.34
CA PRO A 37 12.42 18.60 -19.67
C PRO A 37 11.24 19.18 -18.89
N TYR A 38 11.52 19.81 -17.75
CA TYR A 38 10.52 20.39 -16.85
C TYR A 38 9.57 21.37 -17.55
N ASP A 39 10.11 22.23 -18.41
CA ASP A 39 9.32 23.24 -19.14
C ASP A 39 8.56 22.68 -20.34
N SER A 40 8.70 21.39 -20.64
CA SER A 40 7.99 20.80 -21.77
C SER A 40 6.48 20.69 -21.50
N ASN A 41 5.68 20.99 -22.52
CA ASN A 41 4.23 20.82 -22.46
C ASN A 41 3.82 19.37 -22.08
N LEU A 42 4.63 18.39 -22.50
CA LEU A 42 4.43 16.97 -22.22
C LEU A 42 4.65 16.65 -20.74
N HIS A 43 5.73 17.14 -20.13
CA HIS A 43 5.96 17.02 -18.68
C HIS A 43 4.78 17.59 -17.88
N GLN A 44 4.37 18.83 -18.17
CA GLN A 44 3.26 19.47 -17.47
C GLN A 44 1.92 18.77 -17.67
N SER A 45 1.69 18.16 -18.83
CA SER A 45 0.45 17.42 -19.10
C SER A 45 0.44 16.09 -18.33
N LEU A 46 1.57 15.37 -18.30
CA LEU A 46 1.71 14.14 -17.54
C LEU A 46 1.59 14.38 -16.03
N GLN A 47 2.17 15.47 -15.51
CA GLN A 47 2.02 15.87 -14.11
C GLN A 47 0.58 16.25 -13.75
N ARG A 48 -0.14 16.92 -14.66
CA ARG A 48 -1.58 17.17 -14.47
C ARG A 48 -2.39 15.87 -14.42
N ILE A 49 -2.11 14.91 -15.29
CA ILE A 49 -2.76 13.58 -15.26
C ILE A 49 -2.42 12.87 -13.95
N TYR A 50 -1.15 12.86 -13.55
CA TYR A 50 -0.69 12.32 -12.27
C TYR A 50 -1.52 12.86 -11.11
N LYS A 51 -1.62 14.19 -10.97
CA LYS A 51 -2.34 14.80 -9.84
C LYS A 51 -3.83 14.43 -9.82
N ARG A 52 -4.47 14.34 -10.99
CA ARG A 52 -5.88 13.91 -11.08
C ARG A 52 -6.08 12.44 -10.71
N LEU A 53 -5.13 11.57 -11.05
CA LEU A 53 -5.18 10.17 -10.66
C LEU A 53 -4.92 10.01 -9.16
N GLU A 54 -4.04 10.82 -8.58
CA GLU A 54 -3.79 10.89 -7.14
C GLU A 54 -5.06 11.29 -6.39
N ASP A 55 -5.71 12.40 -6.78
CA ASP A 55 -7.00 12.84 -6.22
C ASP A 55 -8.05 11.71 -6.28
N CYS A 56 -8.15 11.01 -7.42
CA CYS A 56 -9.09 9.92 -7.61
C CYS A 56 -8.82 8.75 -6.64
N ARG A 57 -7.56 8.40 -6.39
CA ARG A 57 -7.19 7.34 -5.45
C ARG A 57 -7.54 7.68 -4.02
N VAL A 58 -7.33 8.92 -3.60
CA VAL A 58 -7.73 9.36 -2.25
C VAL A 58 -9.25 9.20 -2.09
N VAL A 59 -10.05 9.56 -3.09
CA VAL A 59 -11.51 9.38 -3.03
C VAL A 59 -11.92 7.90 -3.01
N LEU A 60 -11.26 7.04 -3.79
CA LEU A 60 -11.53 5.59 -3.79
C LEU A 60 -11.27 4.97 -2.42
N ARG A 61 -10.20 5.40 -1.75
CA ARG A 61 -9.76 4.92 -0.44
C ARG A 61 -10.58 5.41 0.74
N LEU A 62 -11.53 6.33 0.53
CA LEU A 62 -12.39 6.83 1.58
C LEU A 62 -13.14 5.70 2.33
N TYR A 63 -13.39 4.58 1.65
CA TYR A 63 -14.03 3.41 2.25
C TYR A 63 -13.03 2.35 2.75
N ASP A 64 -11.74 2.50 2.46
CA ASP A 64 -10.70 1.58 2.88
C ASP A 64 -10.36 1.74 4.38
N ASP A 65 -10.66 2.89 5.00
CA ASP A 65 -10.61 3.08 6.45
C ASP A 65 -11.42 2.01 7.22
N LEU A 66 -12.61 1.68 6.72
CA LEU A 66 -13.48 0.69 7.36
C LEU A 66 -12.98 -0.73 7.12
N THR A 67 -12.39 -0.99 5.95
CA THR A 67 -11.84 -2.31 5.63
C THR A 67 -10.59 -2.60 6.47
N ILE A 68 -9.71 -1.60 6.66
CA ILE A 68 -8.54 -1.77 7.52
C ILE A 68 -8.93 -1.92 8.99
N LEU A 69 -9.96 -1.20 9.46
CA LEU A 69 -10.46 -1.35 10.82
C LEU A 69 -11.05 -2.76 11.04
N ARG A 70 -11.86 -3.24 10.10
CA ARG A 70 -12.38 -4.62 10.13
C ARG A 70 -11.26 -5.63 10.17
N ASP A 71 -10.22 -5.44 9.35
CA ASP A 71 -9.10 -6.38 9.26
C ASP A 71 -8.26 -6.38 10.54
N PHE A 72 -8.05 -5.21 11.13
CA PHE A 72 -7.40 -5.06 12.44
C PHE A 72 -8.19 -5.79 13.54
N LEU A 73 -9.50 -5.55 13.63
CA LEU A 73 -10.36 -6.22 14.62
C LEU A 73 -10.38 -7.73 14.42
N THR A 74 -10.47 -8.19 13.17
CA THR A 74 -10.45 -9.63 12.83
C THR A 74 -9.12 -10.26 13.19
N TYR A 75 -8.02 -9.53 13.00
CA TYR A 75 -6.68 -9.98 13.37
C TYR A 75 -6.51 -10.12 14.88
N GLU A 76 -6.86 -9.08 15.66
CA GLU A 76 -6.77 -9.08 17.12
C GLU A 76 -7.69 -10.15 17.75
N LEU A 77 -8.87 -10.36 17.18
CA LEU A 77 -9.84 -11.37 17.64
C LEU A 77 -9.43 -12.81 17.31
N ARG A 78 -8.38 -13.04 16.51
CA ARG A 78 -7.97 -14.38 16.09
C ARG A 78 -6.76 -14.89 16.87
N PRO A 79 -6.95 -15.75 17.89
CA PRO A 79 -5.86 -16.40 18.60
C PRO A 79 -5.24 -17.50 17.72
N GLY A 80 -4.40 -17.12 16.76
CA GLY A 80 -3.77 -18.06 15.82
C GLY A 80 -2.26 -17.92 15.66
N GLU A 81 -1.72 -16.71 15.84
CA GLU A 81 -0.29 -16.47 15.60
C GLU A 81 0.53 -16.81 16.86
N ARG A 82 1.37 -17.84 16.80
CA ARG A 82 2.17 -18.28 17.96
C ARG A 82 3.40 -17.39 18.21
N ASN A 83 3.86 -16.68 17.19
CA ASN A 83 5.07 -15.87 17.26
C ASN A 83 4.74 -14.42 17.68
N TRP A 84 5.15 -14.06 18.90
CA TRP A 84 4.90 -12.74 19.47
C TRP A 84 5.53 -11.60 18.66
N ILE A 85 6.66 -11.83 17.99
CA ILE A 85 7.34 -10.82 17.16
C ILE A 85 6.46 -10.50 15.94
N VAL A 86 5.96 -11.53 15.26
CA VAL A 86 5.09 -11.36 14.08
C VAL A 86 3.79 -10.70 14.49
N ARG A 87 3.25 -11.02 15.67
CA ARG A 87 2.06 -10.34 16.21
C ARG A 87 2.27 -8.85 16.43
N PHE A 88 3.38 -8.50 17.09
CA PHE A 88 3.71 -7.11 17.34
C PHE A 88 3.89 -6.33 16.04
N LEU A 89 4.61 -6.89 15.06
CA LEU A 89 4.81 -6.25 13.75
C LEU A 89 3.51 -6.07 12.97
N LYS A 90 2.61 -7.06 12.98
CA LYS A 90 1.29 -6.96 12.34
C LYS A 90 0.40 -5.94 13.03
N CYS A 91 0.40 -5.90 14.37
CA CYS A 91 -0.35 -4.90 15.12
C CYS A 91 0.13 -3.47 14.79
N LEU A 92 1.45 -3.24 14.79
CA LEU A 92 2.04 -1.95 14.42
C LEU A 92 1.72 -1.57 12.96
N HIS A 93 1.66 -2.55 12.06
CA HIS A 93 1.28 -2.34 10.67
C HIS A 93 -0.16 -1.88 10.50
N TYR A 94 -1.11 -2.58 11.12
CA TYR A 94 -2.50 -2.18 11.09
C TYR A 94 -2.71 -0.81 11.73
N LEU A 95 -2.02 -0.52 12.84
CA LEU A 95 -2.06 0.80 13.46
C LEU A 95 -1.49 1.89 12.54
N SER A 96 -0.40 1.59 11.82
CA SER A 96 0.19 2.51 10.85
C SER A 96 -0.80 2.82 9.73
N TRP A 97 -1.49 1.81 9.18
CA TRP A 97 -2.53 2.04 8.18
C TRP A 97 -3.74 2.80 8.72
N LEU A 98 -4.18 2.49 9.94
CA LEU A 98 -5.29 3.18 10.59
C LEU A 98 -5.01 4.68 10.78
N CYS A 99 -3.75 5.06 10.99
CA CYS A 99 -3.34 6.45 11.04
C CYS A 99 -3.04 7.05 9.66
N TYR A 100 -2.56 6.24 8.71
CA TYR A 100 -2.24 6.67 7.35
C TYR A 100 -3.45 7.23 6.62
N TYR A 101 -4.54 6.47 6.52
CA TYR A 101 -5.68 6.85 5.68
C TYR A 101 -6.34 8.17 6.14
N PRO A 102 -6.62 8.40 7.44
CA PRO A 102 -7.10 9.71 7.89
C PRO A 102 -6.10 10.84 7.63
N SER A 103 -4.80 10.57 7.76
CA SER A 103 -3.76 11.57 7.48
C SER A 103 -3.69 11.92 5.99
N GLU A 104 -3.84 10.94 5.10
CA GLU A 104 -3.94 11.11 3.64
C GLU A 104 -5.15 11.99 3.29
N HIS A 105 -6.31 11.74 3.90
CA HIS A 105 -7.51 12.56 3.70
C HIS A 105 -7.37 13.99 4.22
N ILE A 106 -6.74 14.19 5.38
CA ILE A 106 -6.55 15.53 5.95
C ILE A 106 -5.56 16.33 5.10
N SER A 107 -4.44 15.73 4.67
CA SER A 107 -3.49 16.36 3.74
C SER A 107 -4.21 16.76 2.44
N TRP A 108 -4.96 15.84 1.83
CA TRP A 108 -5.70 16.10 0.60
C TRP A 108 -6.76 17.20 0.73
N LEU A 109 -7.51 17.24 1.83
CA LEU A 109 -8.47 18.32 2.10
C LEU A 109 -7.77 19.67 2.31
N GLY A 110 -6.59 19.67 2.91
CA GLY A 110 -5.70 20.83 3.02
C GLY A 110 -5.25 21.33 1.65
N GLU A 111 -4.73 20.44 0.80
CA GLU A 111 -4.33 20.77 -0.58
C GLU A 111 -5.50 21.36 -1.40
N MET A 112 -6.71 20.87 -1.18
CA MET A 112 -7.94 21.40 -1.82
C MET A 112 -8.43 22.71 -1.19
N ASN A 113 -7.74 23.25 -0.18
CA ASN A 113 -8.12 24.44 0.58
C ASN A 113 -9.54 24.34 1.19
N MET A 114 -9.98 23.13 1.54
CA MET A 114 -11.28 22.91 2.17
C MET A 114 -11.24 23.09 3.68
N ILE A 115 -10.08 22.86 4.29
CA ILE A 115 -9.81 23.04 5.72
C ILE A 115 -8.49 23.77 5.90
N ASP A 116 -8.39 24.59 6.96
CA ASP A 116 -7.15 25.26 7.35
C ASP A 116 -6.34 24.33 8.26
N VAL A 117 -5.29 23.73 7.71
CA VAL A 117 -4.41 22.78 8.40
C VAL A 117 -2.96 23.01 7.98
N ASP A 118 -2.02 22.59 8.83
CA ASP A 118 -0.61 22.58 8.48
C ASP A 118 -0.32 21.46 7.45
N GLU A 119 -0.39 21.81 6.16
CA GLU A 119 -0.14 20.90 5.03
C GLU A 119 1.18 20.14 5.19
N LYS A 120 2.25 20.82 5.64
CA LYS A 120 3.57 20.19 5.78
C LYS A 120 3.60 19.15 6.89
N LEU A 121 2.90 19.41 7.99
CA LEU A 121 2.79 18.45 9.09
C LEU A 121 2.02 17.21 8.64
N TRP A 122 0.88 17.39 7.97
CA TRP A 122 0.04 16.28 7.52
C TRP A 122 0.68 15.46 6.42
N ASP A 123 1.39 16.10 5.48
CA ASP A 123 2.21 15.43 4.48
C ASP A 123 3.30 14.57 5.13
N PHE A 124 3.99 15.12 6.13
CA PHE A 124 5.00 14.37 6.87
C PHE A 124 4.39 13.17 7.60
N LEU A 125 3.27 13.35 8.30
CA LEU A 125 2.59 12.29 9.04
C LEU A 125 2.10 11.17 8.11
N MET A 126 1.47 11.52 7.00
CA MET A 126 1.04 10.57 5.97
C MET A 126 2.23 9.74 5.48
N ASN A 127 3.32 10.37 5.06
CA ASN A 127 4.52 9.68 4.59
C ASN A 127 5.16 8.81 5.69
N PHE A 128 5.18 9.28 6.93
CA PHE A 128 5.72 8.56 8.07
C PHE A 128 4.92 7.27 8.38
N PHE A 129 3.59 7.37 8.43
CA PHE A 129 2.73 6.21 8.67
C PHE A 129 2.79 5.20 7.53
N TRP A 130 2.79 5.67 6.29
CA TRP A 130 2.98 4.82 5.11
C TRP A 130 4.31 4.06 5.15
N ALA A 131 5.42 4.76 5.40
CA ALA A 131 6.75 4.15 5.51
C ALA A 131 6.81 3.14 6.65
N SER A 132 6.19 3.45 7.79
CA SER A 132 6.10 2.54 8.94
C SER A 132 5.34 1.25 8.59
N ALA A 133 4.23 1.36 7.85
CA ALA A 133 3.48 0.20 7.36
C ALA A 133 4.31 -0.67 6.39
N LEU A 134 5.10 -0.04 5.51
CA LEU A 134 5.99 -0.77 4.60
C LEU A 134 7.12 -1.48 5.35
N ILE A 135 7.79 -0.79 6.28
CA ILE A 135 8.90 -1.36 7.05
C ILE A 135 8.42 -2.55 7.88
N THR A 136 7.30 -2.40 8.59
CA THR A 136 6.72 -3.50 9.37
C THR A 136 6.38 -4.71 8.50
N SER A 137 5.81 -4.48 7.31
CA SER A 137 5.50 -5.55 6.35
C SER A 137 6.73 -6.26 5.81
N ALA A 138 7.77 -5.52 5.46
CA ALA A 138 9.03 -6.10 5.05
C ALA A 138 9.64 -6.95 6.18
N LEU A 139 9.64 -6.43 7.42
CA LEU A 139 10.24 -7.10 8.57
C LEU A 139 9.55 -8.43 8.91
N TRP A 140 8.22 -8.48 9.00
CA TRP A 140 7.58 -9.76 9.35
C TRP A 140 7.67 -10.75 8.19
N ASN A 141 7.58 -10.31 6.94
CA ASN A 141 7.67 -11.20 5.78
C ASN A 141 9.08 -11.82 5.70
N ALA A 142 10.12 -11.01 5.95
CA ALA A 142 11.48 -11.51 6.08
C ALA A 142 11.62 -12.50 7.24
N HIS A 143 11.04 -12.20 8.41
CA HIS A 143 11.07 -13.10 9.57
C HIS A 143 10.42 -14.46 9.26
N VAL A 144 9.23 -14.45 8.68
CA VAL A 144 8.51 -15.68 8.28
C VAL A 144 9.30 -16.46 7.23
N PHE A 145 9.88 -15.77 6.25
CA PHE A 145 10.72 -16.39 5.22
C PHE A 145 11.96 -17.08 5.81
N LEU A 146 12.66 -16.41 6.74
CA LEU A 146 13.81 -17.00 7.43
C LEU A 146 13.41 -18.22 8.26
N GLN A 147 12.28 -18.16 8.97
CA GLN A 147 11.76 -19.33 9.70
C GLN A 147 11.47 -20.50 8.76
N TYR A 148 10.82 -20.24 7.62
CA TYR A 148 10.58 -21.27 6.61
C TYR A 148 11.88 -21.89 6.08
N MET A 149 12.91 -21.08 5.80
CA MET A 149 14.21 -21.55 5.34
C MET A 149 14.92 -22.43 6.38
N THR A 150 14.86 -22.05 7.66
CA THR A 150 15.43 -22.88 8.74
C THR A 150 14.71 -24.22 8.87
N GLN A 151 13.37 -24.24 8.85
CA GLN A 151 12.59 -25.48 8.92
C GLN A 151 12.86 -26.41 7.74
N LYS A 152 12.99 -25.85 6.53
CA LYS A 152 13.33 -26.61 5.32
C LYS A 152 14.71 -27.24 5.44
N ARG A 153 15.69 -26.53 6.02
CA ARG A 153 17.04 -27.06 6.27
C ARG A 153 17.03 -28.22 7.27
N TYR A 154 16.38 -28.05 8.43
CA TYR A 154 16.23 -29.12 9.41
C TYR A 154 15.53 -30.37 8.85
N SER A 155 14.50 -30.17 8.02
CA SER A 155 13.77 -31.28 7.38
C SER A 155 14.60 -32.02 6.33
N LYS A 156 15.59 -31.34 5.74
CA LYS A 156 16.52 -31.94 4.79
C LYS A 156 17.60 -32.75 5.50
N GLU A 157 18.21 -32.18 6.55
CA GLU A 157 19.23 -32.85 7.38
C GLU A 157 18.67 -34.16 7.98
N LYS A 158 17.44 -34.14 8.51
CA LYS A 158 16.78 -35.35 9.03
C LYS A 158 16.57 -36.46 7.97
N LYS A 159 16.33 -36.10 6.71
CA LYS A 159 16.16 -37.07 5.61
C LYS A 159 17.48 -37.65 5.09
N GLU A 160 18.60 -36.99 5.36
CA GLU A 160 19.93 -37.48 5.01
C GLU A 160 20.51 -38.41 6.11
N GLU A 161 19.95 -38.36 7.32
CA GLU A 161 20.30 -39.23 8.45
C GLU A 161 19.46 -40.53 8.53
N GLU A 162 18.34 -40.62 7.80
CA GLU A 162 17.45 -41.80 7.66
C GLU A 162 17.81 -42.64 6.42
#